data_AF-A0A9W4VVE5-F1
#
_entry.id   AF-A0A9W4VVE5-F1
#
_cell.length_a   1.000
_cell.length_b   1.000
_cell.length_c   1.000
_cell.angle_alpha   90.00
_cell.angle_beta   90.00
_cell.angle_gamma   90.00
#
_symmetry.space_group_name_H-M   'P 1'
#
loop_
_entity.id
_entity.type
_entity.pdbx_description
1 polymer ?
#
loop_
_entity_poly.entity_id
_entity_poly.type
_entity_poly.pdbx_seq_one_letter_code
_entity_poly.pdbx_strand_id
1 'polypeptide(L)'
;MLKHSLKHSLIALSVTAILAGCSLDGDNGKNGAQGPQGVAGEQGPAGSNGDNGLNGQSGTNGQNGANGQNGVDGQDANRLLDIQLVGRAVLNAQSPEGAAEIVAYQASKKWIYAINSSGDQAVVEVLPATSFDSAVLAKNNENVTTNTNLSSALTLKLNDHTPGDANSIAIDNNNQMLAVAMAAKTTGEAGHIAFYDISGDTPVFIKNVLVGALPDMVTFNHDGTKAVVANEGEPAGDYSVDPEGTISVINITNGAVADTATHIDFKAFNDKQAELEAQGIVFANPTGRTINGNLINTTVAMDLEPEYVSISKDNRYAYVSIQENNAIAVVDLTDNSVKLMGLGFKDWSNLTMDASDKDGKINFKSYPGLYGMYQPDTISNFSWKGANFIVSANEGDGREYFFDTTSEADCTAKGGLDYDKDDGCLAYIDESRAKDLTLADNFAYLNNDNDDIGRLKVTTVKGDNNNDGQYEQLYTYGARSFTIWDSNGMVVFDSGDQIERITASIHGSAFNNDEDTNEGDTRSDAKGPEPEALALGYIGERLFAFVGLERMGSVMVYDITNPYDVKFADYFYNRGTVEGADISGDLAPEGMAFVPAEQSATGKPLLIVGNEISGSVAVWQIALKD
;
A
#
# COMPACT_ATOMS: atom_id res chain seq x y z
N MET A 1 -50.89 -17.10 31.81
CA MET A 1 -51.34 -18.29 31.05
C MET A 1 -51.94 -17.81 29.74
N LEU A 2 -51.07 -17.56 28.74
CA LEU A 2 -51.47 -17.10 27.41
C LEU A 2 -51.46 -18.29 26.44
N LYS A 3 -52.45 -18.31 25.55
CA LYS A 3 -52.74 -19.35 24.57
C LYS A 3 -51.73 -19.36 23.43
N HIS A 4 -51.26 -20.56 23.09
CA HIS A 4 -50.57 -20.93 21.86
C HIS A 4 -51.43 -20.75 20.61
N SER A 5 -50.79 -20.33 19.52
CA SER A 5 -51.22 -20.58 18.14
C SER A 5 -50.00 -20.59 17.22
N LEU A 6 -49.51 -21.80 16.91
CA LEU A 6 -48.60 -22.08 15.80
C LEU A 6 -49.29 -21.78 14.47
N LYS A 7 -48.57 -21.15 13.53
CA LYS A 7 -48.81 -21.29 12.09
C LYS A 7 -47.48 -21.50 11.37
N HIS A 8 -47.38 -22.64 10.70
CA HIS A 8 -46.36 -22.94 9.71
C HIS A 8 -46.79 -22.33 8.35
N SER A 9 -45.84 -21.84 7.56
CA SER A 9 -45.96 -21.76 6.10
C SER A 9 -44.57 -21.94 5.47
N LEU A 10 -44.55 -22.76 4.42
CA LEU A 10 -43.40 -23.25 3.68
C LEU A 10 -42.78 -22.19 2.76
N ILE A 11 -41.44 -22.16 2.76
CA ILE A 11 -40.49 -22.21 1.63
C ILE A 11 -40.97 -21.67 0.26
N ALA A 12 -40.29 -20.63 -0.21
CA ALA A 12 -39.86 -20.49 -1.60
C ALA A 12 -38.44 -19.89 -1.62
N LEU A 13 -37.56 -20.63 -2.29
CA LEU A 13 -36.12 -20.48 -2.44
C LEU A 13 -35.85 -19.46 -3.57
N SER A 14 -35.06 -18.43 -3.30
CA SER A 14 -34.38 -17.65 -4.35
C SER A 14 -33.00 -17.28 -3.86
N VAL A 15 -32.04 -18.13 -4.25
CA VAL A 15 -30.60 -17.92 -4.16
C VAL A 15 -30.23 -16.91 -5.24
N THR A 16 -29.68 -15.77 -4.84
CA THR A 16 -28.85 -14.92 -5.69
C THR A 16 -27.64 -14.59 -4.85
N ALA A 17 -26.53 -15.24 -5.19
CA ALA A 17 -25.21 -14.93 -4.66
C ALA A 17 -24.79 -13.56 -5.20
N ILE A 18 -24.42 -12.66 -4.29
CA ILE A 18 -23.59 -11.49 -4.58
C ILE A 18 -22.34 -11.73 -3.74
N LEU A 19 -21.27 -12.15 -4.40
CA LEU A 19 -19.93 -11.98 -3.87
C LEU A 19 -19.62 -10.49 -3.98
N ALA A 20 -19.46 -9.84 -2.84
CA ALA A 20 -18.61 -8.67 -2.70
C ALA A 20 -17.71 -9.06 -1.53
N GLY A 21 -16.54 -9.60 -1.85
CA GLY A 21 -15.47 -9.69 -0.87
C GLY A 21 -15.07 -8.27 -0.53
N CYS A 22 -14.96 -7.99 0.77
CA CYS A 22 -14.16 -6.86 1.22
C CYS A 22 -12.73 -7.17 0.78
N SER A 23 -12.18 -6.30 -0.07
CA SER A 23 -10.76 -6.28 -0.41
C SER A 23 -10.02 -5.83 0.85
N LEU A 24 -9.25 -6.75 1.40
CA LEU A 24 -8.31 -6.50 2.47
C LEU A 24 -7.16 -5.70 1.88
N ASP A 25 -7.08 -4.40 2.21
CA ASP A 25 -5.91 -3.60 1.92
C ASP A 25 -4.91 -3.81 3.09
N GLY A 26 -3.64 -4.03 2.79
CA GLY A 26 -2.52 -3.58 3.63
C GLY A 26 -2.14 -4.29 4.94
N ASP A 27 -2.78 -5.35 5.45
CA ASP A 27 -2.09 -6.32 6.36
C ASP A 27 -2.96 -7.55 6.65
N ASN A 28 -2.67 -8.73 6.06
CA ASN A 28 -3.37 -9.97 6.46
C ASN A 28 -2.51 -11.23 6.47
N GLY A 29 -2.53 -11.89 7.63
CA GLY A 29 -1.76 -13.08 7.95
C GLY A 29 -2.09 -14.32 7.10
N LYS A 30 -1.13 -15.25 7.10
CA LYS A 30 -1.12 -16.52 6.36
C LYS A 30 -2.47 -17.21 6.18
N ASN A 31 -2.89 -17.35 4.92
CA ASN A 31 -3.98 -18.24 4.51
C ASN A 31 -3.67 -19.73 4.78
N GLY A 32 -4.67 -20.46 5.29
CA GLY A 32 -4.59 -21.90 5.55
C GLY A 32 -4.56 -22.77 4.28
N ALA A 33 -3.95 -23.97 4.37
CA ALA A 33 -3.78 -24.87 3.23
C ALA A 33 -5.10 -25.27 2.53
N GLN A 34 -5.16 -25.10 1.21
CA GLN A 34 -6.28 -25.42 0.33
C GLN A 34 -6.75 -26.89 0.48
N GLY A 35 -8.05 -27.09 0.77
CA GLY A 35 -8.67 -28.42 0.80
C GLY A 35 -8.75 -29.07 -0.59
N PRO A 36 -8.77 -30.41 -0.69
CA PRO A 36 -8.83 -31.10 -1.99
C PRO A 36 -10.16 -30.85 -2.72
N GLN A 37 -10.06 -30.60 -4.04
CA GLN A 37 -11.18 -30.33 -4.94
C GLN A 37 -12.26 -31.43 -4.90
N GLY A 38 -13.52 -31.02 -4.74
CA GLY A 38 -14.68 -31.92 -4.76
C GLY A 38 -14.91 -32.55 -6.14
N VAL A 39 -15.36 -33.81 -6.17
CA VAL A 39 -15.70 -34.53 -7.41
C VAL A 39 -16.95 -33.94 -8.08
N ALA A 40 -16.90 -33.81 -9.41
CA ALA A 40 -17.98 -33.25 -10.23
C ALA A 40 -19.29 -34.09 -10.12
N GLY A 41 -20.42 -33.41 -9.97
CA GLY A 41 -21.74 -34.04 -9.92
C GLY A 41 -22.19 -34.59 -11.28
N GLU A 42 -22.92 -35.70 -11.27
CA GLU A 42 -23.47 -36.31 -12.49
C GLU A 42 -24.56 -35.44 -13.13
N GLN A 43 -24.49 -35.27 -14.45
CA GLN A 43 -25.44 -34.51 -15.26
C GLN A 43 -26.83 -35.18 -15.27
N GLY A 44 -27.88 -34.41 -14.94
CA GLY A 44 -29.26 -34.89 -15.01
C GLY A 44 -29.73 -35.20 -16.44
N PRO A 45 -30.67 -36.15 -16.62
CA PRO A 45 -31.16 -36.53 -17.95
C PRO A 45 -31.98 -35.41 -18.61
N ALA A 46 -31.85 -35.28 -19.92
CA ALA A 46 -32.54 -34.27 -20.73
C ALA A 46 -34.07 -34.47 -20.73
N GLY A 47 -34.81 -33.37 -20.60
CA GLY A 47 -36.27 -33.36 -20.73
C GLY A 47 -36.76 -33.58 -22.17
N SER A 48 -37.94 -34.15 -22.33
CA SER A 48 -38.58 -34.40 -23.63
C SER A 48 -39.16 -33.12 -24.25
N ASN A 49 -38.88 -32.88 -25.53
CA ASN A 49 -39.42 -31.76 -26.30
C ASN A 49 -40.96 -31.85 -26.47
N GLY A 50 -41.64 -30.72 -26.33
CA GLY A 50 -43.05 -30.55 -26.73
C GLY A 50 -43.20 -30.15 -28.20
N ASP A 51 -44.36 -30.45 -28.80
CA ASP A 51 -44.65 -30.16 -30.21
C ASP A 51 -44.79 -28.65 -30.48
N ASN A 52 -44.09 -28.15 -31.51
CA ASN A 52 -44.13 -26.74 -31.91
C ASN A 52 -45.40 -26.37 -32.69
N GLY A 53 -46.00 -25.22 -32.34
CA GLY A 53 -46.98 -24.52 -33.18
C GLY A 53 -46.33 -23.81 -34.37
N LEU A 54 -47.09 -23.56 -35.44
CA LEU A 54 -46.61 -22.88 -36.64
C LEU A 54 -46.34 -21.39 -36.37
N ASN A 55 -45.07 -20.97 -36.46
CA ASN A 55 -44.66 -19.56 -36.36
C ASN A 55 -45.00 -18.79 -37.65
N GLY A 56 -45.48 -17.55 -37.50
CA GLY A 56 -45.64 -16.59 -38.60
C GLY A 56 -44.29 -16.12 -39.15
N GLN A 57 -44.25 -15.66 -40.41
CA GLN A 57 -43.03 -15.17 -41.06
C GLN A 57 -42.40 -14.00 -40.28
N SER A 58 -41.17 -14.19 -39.80
CA SER A 58 -40.33 -13.11 -39.26
C SER A 58 -39.97 -12.12 -40.39
N GLY A 59 -40.04 -10.82 -40.08
CA GLY A 59 -39.47 -9.78 -40.94
C GLY A 59 -37.95 -9.90 -41.03
N THR A 60 -37.36 -9.45 -42.12
CA THR A 60 -35.90 -9.44 -42.31
C THR A 60 -35.23 -8.49 -41.31
N ASN A 61 -34.27 -8.98 -40.53
CA ASN A 61 -33.43 -8.13 -39.66
C ASN A 61 -32.70 -7.08 -40.51
N GLY A 62 -32.66 -5.84 -40.02
CA GLY A 62 -31.84 -4.78 -40.61
C GLY A 62 -30.35 -5.15 -40.53
N GLN A 63 -29.56 -4.72 -41.52
CA GLN A 63 -28.10 -4.91 -41.47
C GLN A 63 -27.50 -4.08 -40.33
N ASN A 64 -26.63 -4.70 -39.53
CA ASN A 64 -25.82 -3.97 -38.56
C ASN A 64 -25.00 -2.89 -39.28
N GLY A 65 -24.89 -1.71 -38.67
CA GLY A 65 -23.97 -0.68 -39.15
C GLY A 65 -22.53 -1.20 -39.12
N ALA A 66 -21.69 -0.74 -40.05
CA ALA A 66 -20.27 -1.07 -40.02
C ALA A 66 -19.63 -0.52 -38.72
N ASN A 67 -18.79 -1.32 -38.09
CA ASN A 67 -17.97 -0.87 -36.96
C ASN A 67 -17.19 0.39 -37.37
N GLY A 68 -17.10 1.37 -36.48
CA GLY A 68 -16.22 2.52 -36.67
C GLY A 68 -14.78 2.07 -36.90
N GLN A 69 -14.03 2.80 -37.72
CA GLN A 69 -12.59 2.58 -37.79
C GLN A 69 -11.96 3.08 -36.49
N ASN A 70 -11.07 2.27 -35.92
CA ASN A 70 -10.22 2.71 -34.81
C ASN A 70 -9.50 4.00 -35.23
N GLY A 71 -9.31 4.92 -34.29
CA GLY A 71 -8.42 6.06 -34.50
C GLY A 71 -7.01 5.60 -34.87
N VAL A 72 -6.24 6.48 -35.48
CA VAL A 72 -4.79 6.25 -35.61
C VAL A 72 -4.19 6.31 -34.21
N ASP A 73 -3.37 5.34 -33.86
CA ASP A 73 -2.61 5.37 -32.60
C ASP A 73 -1.91 6.72 -32.45
N GLY A 74 -1.98 7.30 -31.25
CA GLY A 74 -1.21 8.51 -30.94
C GLY A 74 0.27 8.26 -31.21
N GLN A 75 1.01 9.30 -31.60
CA GLN A 75 2.47 9.19 -31.55
C GLN A 75 2.88 9.09 -30.08
N ASP A 76 3.77 8.14 -29.76
CA ASP A 76 4.37 8.03 -28.44
C ASP A 76 4.81 9.43 -27.98
N ALA A 77 4.43 9.81 -26.76
CA ALA A 77 5.01 10.99 -26.13
C ALA A 77 6.54 10.89 -26.23
N ASN A 78 7.24 11.98 -26.53
CA ASN A 78 8.70 12.00 -26.54
C ASN A 78 9.21 11.59 -25.14
N ARG A 79 9.42 10.29 -24.95
CA ARG A 79 9.86 9.72 -23.68
C ARG A 79 11.26 10.21 -23.41
N LEU A 80 11.44 10.82 -22.25
CA LEU A 80 12.71 11.39 -21.83
C LEU A 80 13.73 10.29 -21.48
N LEU A 81 13.25 9.13 -21.05
CA LEU A 81 14.07 8.08 -20.48
C LEU A 81 14.09 6.84 -21.37
N ASP A 82 15.23 6.15 -21.36
CA ASP A 82 15.40 4.78 -21.83
C ASP A 82 15.36 3.86 -20.62
N ILE A 83 14.29 3.07 -20.48
CA ILE A 83 13.99 2.23 -19.34
C ILE A 83 13.95 0.77 -19.81
N GLN A 84 14.76 -0.08 -19.19
CA GLN A 84 14.88 -1.48 -19.56
C GLN A 84 14.93 -2.39 -18.33
N LEU A 85 14.07 -3.41 -18.29
CA LEU A 85 14.19 -4.50 -17.32
C LEU A 85 15.46 -5.30 -17.62
N VAL A 86 16.41 -5.31 -16.68
CA VAL A 86 17.70 -5.99 -16.83
C VAL A 86 17.84 -7.17 -15.88
N GLY A 87 17.19 -7.14 -14.71
CA GLY A 87 17.24 -8.20 -13.72
C GLY A 87 15.84 -8.58 -13.25
N ARG A 88 15.60 -9.88 -13.01
CA ARG A 88 14.37 -10.36 -12.37
C ARG A 88 14.62 -11.62 -11.54
N ALA A 89 14.11 -11.66 -10.31
CA ALA A 89 14.05 -12.83 -9.43
C ALA A 89 12.63 -13.04 -8.89
N VAL A 90 12.32 -14.26 -8.43
CA VAL A 90 11.11 -14.60 -7.66
C VAL A 90 11.55 -15.42 -6.45
N LEU A 91 11.19 -14.99 -5.24
CA LEU A 91 11.74 -15.55 -3.99
C LEU A 91 10.93 -16.75 -3.46
N ASN A 92 9.60 -16.75 -3.63
CA ASN A 92 8.73 -17.87 -3.28
C ASN A 92 7.62 -18.06 -4.31
N ALA A 93 7.93 -18.69 -5.44
CA ALA A 93 6.99 -18.82 -6.56
C ALA A 93 5.72 -19.64 -6.24
N GLN A 94 5.68 -20.36 -5.12
CA GLN A 94 4.53 -21.19 -4.73
C GLN A 94 3.55 -20.47 -3.81
N SER A 95 4.02 -19.51 -3.03
CA SER A 95 3.24 -18.68 -2.11
C SER A 95 3.94 -17.33 -2.01
N PRO A 96 3.80 -16.48 -3.04
CA PRO A 96 4.65 -15.30 -3.20
C PRO A 96 4.30 -14.13 -2.29
N GLU A 97 3.04 -14.01 -1.87
CA GLU A 97 2.54 -12.95 -0.98
C GLU A 97 3.38 -12.83 0.30
N GLY A 98 3.78 -11.60 0.64
CA GLY A 98 4.70 -11.30 1.75
C GLY A 98 6.17 -11.62 1.43
N ALA A 99 6.55 -11.80 0.16
CA ALA A 99 7.94 -11.90 -0.26
C ALA A 99 8.36 -10.70 -1.11
N ALA A 100 9.62 -10.28 -0.99
CA ALA A 100 10.18 -9.14 -1.69
C ALA A 100 9.46 -7.80 -1.40
N GLU A 101 8.84 -7.68 -0.23
CA GLU A 101 8.23 -6.46 0.31
C GLU A 101 9.26 -5.32 0.36
N ILE A 102 10.25 -5.39 1.27
CA ILE A 102 11.34 -4.40 1.32
C ILE A 102 12.62 -4.90 0.65
N VAL A 103 13.23 -4.03 -0.17
CA VAL A 103 14.52 -4.25 -0.84
C VAL A 103 15.57 -3.22 -0.44
N ALA A 104 16.83 -3.65 -0.30
CA ALA A 104 17.97 -2.78 -0.03
C ALA A 104 19.21 -3.18 -0.85
N TYR A 105 20.15 -2.25 -1.02
CA TYR A 105 21.32 -2.46 -1.88
C TYR A 105 22.66 -2.19 -1.18
N GLN A 106 23.58 -3.16 -1.29
CA GLN A 106 24.97 -3.02 -0.85
C GLN A 106 25.88 -2.71 -2.05
N ALA A 107 26.38 -1.48 -2.11
CA ALA A 107 27.19 -0.99 -3.22
C ALA A 107 28.56 -1.68 -3.36
N SER A 108 29.20 -2.02 -2.23
CA SER A 108 30.55 -2.61 -2.21
C SER A 108 30.62 -3.98 -2.91
N LYS A 109 29.53 -4.75 -2.86
CA LYS A 109 29.42 -6.09 -3.47
C LYS A 109 28.44 -6.18 -4.62
N LYS A 110 27.62 -5.13 -4.81
CA LYS A 110 26.51 -5.10 -5.76
C LYS A 110 25.51 -6.20 -5.46
N TRP A 111 25.07 -6.28 -4.22
CA TRP A 111 24.09 -7.26 -3.75
C TRP A 111 22.78 -6.56 -3.42
N ILE A 112 21.69 -7.18 -3.84
CA ILE A 112 20.34 -6.81 -3.44
C ILE A 112 19.96 -7.71 -2.27
N TYR A 113 19.41 -7.12 -1.23
CA TYR A 113 18.81 -7.79 -0.09
C TYR A 113 17.31 -7.61 -0.22
N ALA A 114 16.54 -8.67 -0.01
CA ALA A 114 15.08 -8.63 -0.08
C ALA A 114 14.51 -9.45 1.07
N ILE A 115 13.51 -8.90 1.76
CA ILE A 115 12.77 -9.63 2.79
C ILE A 115 11.95 -10.73 2.13
N ASN A 116 11.78 -11.85 2.84
CA ASN A 116 10.85 -12.88 2.45
C ASN A 116 10.21 -13.48 3.71
N SER A 117 8.99 -13.05 3.99
CA SER A 117 8.16 -13.45 5.14
C SER A 117 7.00 -14.37 4.73
N SER A 118 6.82 -14.61 3.42
CA SER A 118 5.84 -15.54 2.84
C SER A 118 5.92 -16.99 3.35
N GLY A 119 7.05 -17.39 3.94
CA GLY A 119 7.29 -18.75 4.46
C GLY A 119 7.03 -18.88 5.95
N ASP A 120 7.25 -20.09 6.51
CA ASP A 120 7.13 -20.33 7.96
C ASP A 120 8.16 -19.56 8.82
N GLN A 121 9.25 -19.09 8.21
CA GLN A 121 10.31 -18.34 8.89
C GLN A 121 10.64 -17.12 8.06
N ALA A 122 10.78 -15.97 8.73
CA ALA A 122 11.26 -14.75 8.13
C ALA A 122 12.74 -14.92 7.72
N VAL A 123 13.05 -14.57 6.46
CA VAL A 123 14.41 -14.60 5.92
C VAL A 123 14.73 -13.33 5.14
N VAL A 124 16.03 -13.09 4.94
CA VAL A 124 16.52 -12.12 3.95
C VAL A 124 17.23 -12.89 2.84
N GLU A 125 16.73 -12.75 1.61
CA GLU A 125 17.34 -13.30 0.41
C GLU A 125 18.39 -12.33 -0.14
N VAL A 126 19.56 -12.85 -0.50
CA VAL A 126 20.66 -12.04 -1.04
C VAL A 126 20.90 -12.42 -2.49
N LEU A 127 20.63 -11.47 -3.39
CA LEU A 127 20.70 -11.61 -4.83
C LEU A 127 21.95 -10.87 -5.36
N PRO A 128 22.98 -11.58 -5.87
CA PRO A 128 24.11 -10.92 -6.50
C PRO A 128 23.70 -10.22 -7.79
N ALA A 129 23.79 -8.90 -7.81
CA ALA A 129 23.50 -8.03 -8.95
C ALA A 129 24.80 -7.50 -9.58
N THR A 130 25.80 -8.36 -9.73
CA THR A 130 27.14 -8.00 -10.26
C THR A 130 27.20 -7.94 -11.79
N SER A 131 26.24 -8.56 -12.46
CA SER A 131 26.03 -8.52 -13.92
C SER A 131 24.60 -8.98 -14.23
N PHE A 132 24.09 -8.61 -15.40
CA PHE A 132 22.77 -9.00 -15.86
C PHE A 132 22.82 -9.57 -17.27
N ASP A 133 22.33 -10.80 -17.46
CA ASP A 133 22.08 -11.33 -18.81
C ASP A 133 20.64 -10.97 -19.21
N SER A 134 20.44 -9.71 -19.63
CA SER A 134 19.11 -9.23 -20.01
C SER A 134 18.57 -9.87 -21.29
N ALA A 135 19.43 -10.50 -22.10
CA ALA A 135 19.03 -11.15 -23.34
C ALA A 135 18.19 -12.42 -23.10
N VAL A 136 18.28 -13.02 -21.91
CA VAL A 136 17.44 -14.18 -21.56
C VAL A 136 16.04 -13.77 -21.10
N LEU A 137 15.83 -12.51 -20.70
CA LEU A 137 14.51 -12.01 -20.30
C LEU A 137 13.63 -11.87 -21.54
N ALA A 138 12.66 -12.76 -21.67
CA ALA A 138 11.81 -12.86 -22.84
C ALA A 138 10.40 -12.42 -22.49
N LYS A 139 9.85 -11.55 -23.33
CA LYS A 139 8.45 -11.14 -23.25
C LYS A 139 7.53 -12.23 -23.78
N ASN A 140 6.43 -12.49 -23.08
CA ASN A 140 5.33 -13.32 -23.55
C ASN A 140 4.47 -12.55 -24.58
N ASN A 141 3.33 -13.11 -24.98
CA ASN A 141 2.42 -12.50 -25.96
C ASN A 141 1.73 -11.22 -25.44
N GLU A 142 1.73 -10.99 -24.14
CA GLU A 142 1.19 -9.79 -23.46
C GLU A 142 2.29 -8.73 -23.22
N ASN A 143 3.50 -8.94 -23.76
CA ASN A 143 4.68 -8.12 -23.50
C ASN A 143 5.22 -8.17 -22.07
N VAL A 144 4.84 -9.18 -21.29
CA VAL A 144 5.24 -9.40 -19.89
C VAL A 144 6.41 -10.37 -19.82
N THR A 145 7.40 -10.05 -19.00
CA THR A 145 8.55 -10.91 -18.70
C THR A 145 8.29 -11.68 -17.42
N THR A 146 8.16 -13.00 -17.50
CA THR A 146 7.90 -13.87 -16.33
C THR A 146 9.09 -14.74 -15.95
N ASN A 147 10.05 -14.95 -16.86
CA ASN A 147 11.25 -15.71 -16.54
C ASN A 147 12.26 -14.86 -15.75
N THR A 148 13.14 -15.52 -15.00
CA THR A 148 14.14 -14.88 -14.15
C THR A 148 15.54 -15.02 -14.73
N ASN A 149 16.42 -14.09 -14.36
CA ASN A 149 17.86 -14.15 -14.63
C ASN A 149 18.71 -13.82 -13.40
N LEU A 150 18.05 -13.58 -12.25
CA LEU A 150 18.65 -13.48 -10.93
C LEU A 150 18.12 -14.62 -10.05
N SER A 151 18.93 -15.02 -9.08
CA SER A 151 18.58 -16.05 -8.10
C SER A 151 19.26 -15.75 -6.77
N SER A 152 18.64 -16.16 -5.66
CA SER A 152 19.26 -16.04 -4.34
C SER A 152 20.55 -16.86 -4.28
N ALA A 153 21.63 -16.22 -3.82
CA ALA A 153 22.89 -16.88 -3.55
C ALA A 153 23.04 -17.25 -2.07
N LEU A 154 22.35 -16.53 -1.19
CA LEU A 154 22.38 -16.72 0.26
C LEU A 154 20.99 -16.41 0.83
N THR A 155 20.54 -17.26 1.75
CA THR A 155 19.32 -17.01 2.52
C THR A 155 19.72 -16.84 3.98
N LEU A 156 19.51 -15.65 4.53
CA LEU A 156 19.77 -15.34 5.93
C LEU A 156 18.53 -15.69 6.77
N LYS A 157 18.65 -16.69 7.64
CA LYS A 157 17.58 -17.09 8.56
C LYS A 157 17.56 -16.18 9.78
N LEU A 158 16.55 -15.32 9.88
CA LEU A 158 16.48 -14.31 10.94
C LEU A 158 16.14 -14.94 12.30
N ASN A 159 15.23 -15.92 12.29
CA ASN A 159 14.76 -16.58 13.51
C ASN A 159 15.79 -17.46 14.23
N ASP A 160 16.98 -17.69 13.64
CA ASP A 160 18.10 -18.34 14.33
C ASP A 160 18.64 -17.46 15.48
N HIS A 161 18.44 -16.14 15.40
CA HIS A 161 18.91 -15.16 16.38
C HIS A 161 17.80 -14.27 16.94
N THR A 162 16.74 -14.02 16.17
CA THR A 162 15.69 -13.07 16.54
C THR A 162 14.31 -13.65 16.25
N PRO A 163 13.59 -14.15 17.28
CA PRO A 163 12.22 -14.59 17.11
C PRO A 163 11.32 -13.42 16.71
N GLY A 164 10.39 -13.66 15.80
CA GLY A 164 9.54 -12.60 15.27
C GLY A 164 9.28 -12.76 13.78
N ASP A 165 8.60 -11.78 13.21
CA ASP A 165 8.54 -11.57 11.76
C ASP A 165 9.42 -10.38 11.36
N ALA A 166 9.69 -10.20 10.07
CA ALA A 166 10.52 -9.11 9.57
C ALA A 166 9.72 -8.20 8.64
N ASN A 167 9.67 -6.90 8.98
CA ASN A 167 8.94 -5.88 8.22
C ASN A 167 9.88 -5.06 7.33
N SER A 168 11.08 -4.71 7.82
CA SER A 168 11.99 -3.82 7.06
C SER A 168 13.46 -4.14 7.17
N ILE A 169 14.22 -3.72 6.16
CA ILE A 169 15.68 -3.83 6.09
C ILE A 169 16.34 -2.52 5.64
N ALA A 170 17.52 -2.24 6.18
CA ALA A 170 18.37 -1.17 5.71
C ALA A 170 19.83 -1.59 5.60
N ILE A 171 20.54 -0.97 4.66
CA ILE A 171 21.97 -1.20 4.43
C ILE A 171 22.75 0.08 4.72
N ASP A 172 23.65 0.01 5.70
CA ASP A 172 24.68 1.03 5.90
C ASP A 172 25.93 0.68 5.08
N ASN A 173 26.10 1.40 3.97
CA ASN A 173 27.27 1.25 3.12
C ASN A 173 28.57 1.79 3.76
N ASN A 174 28.51 2.61 4.82
CA ASN A 174 29.69 3.12 5.51
C ASN A 174 30.30 2.05 6.42
N ASN A 175 29.49 1.45 7.29
CA ASN A 175 29.95 0.42 8.24
C ASN A 175 29.80 -1.01 7.70
N GLN A 176 29.23 -1.20 6.50
CA GLN A 176 28.92 -2.51 5.93
C GLN A 176 28.03 -3.33 6.86
N MET A 177 26.87 -2.75 7.20
CA MET A 177 25.93 -3.32 8.14
C MET A 177 24.54 -3.47 7.51
N LEU A 178 23.87 -4.57 7.84
CA LEU A 178 22.44 -4.78 7.61
C LEU A 178 21.72 -4.59 8.95
N ALA A 179 20.67 -3.77 8.96
CA ALA A 179 19.68 -3.73 10.03
C ALA A 179 18.39 -4.37 9.53
N VAL A 180 17.74 -5.17 10.38
CA VAL A 180 16.45 -5.81 10.10
C VAL A 180 15.49 -5.45 11.23
N ALA A 181 14.35 -4.87 10.90
CA ALA A 181 13.26 -4.60 11.83
C ALA A 181 12.47 -5.90 12.06
N MET A 182 12.43 -6.34 13.32
CA MET A 182 11.88 -7.63 13.73
C MET A 182 10.72 -7.42 14.70
N ALA A 183 9.50 -7.63 14.21
CA ALA A 183 8.27 -7.59 14.99
C ALA A 183 8.23 -8.72 16.03
N ALA A 184 7.71 -8.45 17.23
CA ALA A 184 7.52 -9.49 18.23
C ALA A 184 6.39 -10.44 17.79
N LYS A 185 6.44 -11.70 18.25
CA LYS A 185 5.39 -12.69 17.93
C LYS A 185 4.04 -12.40 18.60
N THR A 186 4.06 -11.61 19.66
CA THR A 186 2.86 -11.27 20.44
C THR A 186 2.60 -9.78 20.25
N THR A 187 1.40 -9.43 19.80
CA THR A 187 0.99 -8.03 19.64
C THR A 187 1.16 -7.24 20.94
N GLY A 188 1.66 -6.01 20.82
CA GLY A 188 1.99 -5.13 21.95
C GLY A 188 3.30 -5.42 22.69
N GLU A 189 4.00 -6.52 22.38
CA GLU A 189 5.37 -6.71 22.86
C GLU A 189 6.37 -5.91 22.02
N ALA A 190 7.42 -5.40 22.68
CA ALA A 190 8.51 -4.69 22.02
C ALA A 190 9.27 -5.60 21.04
N GLY A 191 9.51 -5.09 19.83
CA GLY A 191 10.32 -5.73 18.81
C GLY A 191 11.81 -5.43 18.94
N HIS A 192 12.58 -5.84 17.93
CA HIS A 192 14.03 -5.64 17.90
C HIS A 192 14.51 -5.13 16.54
N ILE A 193 15.63 -4.41 16.53
CA ILE A 193 16.47 -4.32 15.33
C ILE A 193 17.59 -5.36 15.46
N ALA A 194 17.63 -6.29 14.52
CA ALA A 194 18.70 -7.26 14.37
C ALA A 194 19.79 -6.72 13.44
N PHE A 195 21.01 -6.59 13.95
CA PHE A 195 22.15 -6.09 13.18
C PHE A 195 23.06 -7.22 12.71
N TYR A 196 23.53 -7.13 11.47
CA TYR A 196 24.46 -8.08 10.86
C TYR A 196 25.62 -7.33 10.19
N ASP A 197 26.84 -7.84 10.36
CA ASP A 197 28.01 -7.45 9.58
C ASP A 197 27.91 -8.11 8.21
N ILE A 198 27.95 -7.32 7.14
CA ILE A 198 27.86 -7.77 5.76
C ILE A 198 29.14 -7.47 4.95
N SER A 199 30.25 -7.18 5.63
CA SER A 199 31.54 -6.91 4.99
C SER A 199 32.15 -8.17 4.36
N GLY A 200 32.00 -9.34 4.99
CA GLY A 200 32.47 -10.64 4.50
C GLY A 200 31.44 -11.38 3.64
N ASP A 201 31.82 -12.47 2.97
CA ASP A 201 30.97 -13.18 1.99
C ASP A 201 29.67 -13.79 2.57
N THR A 202 29.49 -13.79 3.89
CA THR A 202 28.28 -14.26 4.56
C THR A 202 27.93 -13.27 5.66
N PRO A 203 26.66 -12.82 5.76
CA PRO A 203 26.22 -11.98 6.87
C PRO A 203 26.50 -12.63 8.23
N VAL A 204 27.04 -11.88 9.18
CA VAL A 204 27.35 -12.34 10.54
C VAL A 204 26.53 -11.54 11.54
N PHE A 205 25.72 -12.23 12.35
CA PHE A 205 24.93 -11.58 13.39
C PHE A 205 25.82 -10.82 14.39
N ILE A 206 25.46 -9.57 14.69
CA ILE A 206 26.14 -8.71 15.65
C ILE A 206 25.37 -8.74 16.98
N LYS A 207 24.15 -8.22 17.00
CA LYS A 207 23.27 -8.14 18.18
C LYS A 207 21.85 -7.75 17.81
N ASN A 208 20.94 -7.93 18.76
CA ASN A 208 19.62 -7.31 18.78
C ASN A 208 19.63 -6.08 19.69
N VAL A 209 18.91 -5.04 19.28
CA VAL A 209 18.60 -3.88 20.12
C VAL A 209 17.08 -3.81 20.26
N LEU A 210 16.59 -3.78 21.50
CA LEU A 210 15.16 -3.66 21.81
C LEU A 210 14.65 -2.28 21.37
N VAL A 211 13.51 -2.25 20.68
CA VAL A 211 12.84 -1.03 20.17
C VAL A 211 11.36 -1.01 20.61
N GLY A 212 10.50 -0.22 19.97
CA GLY A 212 9.07 -0.15 20.29
C GLY A 212 8.29 -1.40 19.85
N ALA A 213 6.98 -1.39 20.06
CA ALA A 213 6.09 -2.44 19.52
C ALA A 213 5.97 -2.29 18.00
N LEU A 214 5.93 -3.41 17.28
CA LEU A 214 5.82 -3.46 15.82
C LEU A 214 6.80 -2.49 15.10
N PRO A 215 8.13 -2.71 15.22
CA PRO A 215 9.11 -1.96 14.44
C PRO A 215 8.88 -2.23 12.97
N ASP A 216 8.27 -1.26 12.31
CA ASP A 216 7.84 -1.42 10.94
C ASP A 216 8.99 -1.07 10.00
N MET A 217 9.40 0.19 9.94
CA MET A 217 10.55 0.60 9.12
C MET A 217 11.83 0.88 9.93
N VAL A 218 12.99 0.51 9.35
CA VAL A 218 14.32 0.93 9.82
C VAL A 218 15.14 1.59 8.71
N THR A 219 15.84 2.67 9.03
CA THR A 219 16.80 3.30 8.11
C THR A 219 18.03 3.84 8.82
N PHE A 220 19.15 3.96 8.10
CA PHE A 220 20.35 4.62 8.61
C PHE A 220 20.40 6.08 8.18
N ASN A 221 20.96 6.93 9.03
CA ASN A 221 21.36 8.26 8.57
C ASN A 221 22.58 8.17 7.62
N HIS A 222 22.78 9.19 6.78
CA HIS A 222 23.72 9.14 5.65
C HIS A 222 25.19 8.92 6.04
N ASP A 223 25.57 9.25 7.29
CA ASP A 223 26.93 9.04 7.81
C ASP A 223 27.10 7.74 8.61
N GLY A 224 26.04 6.92 8.74
CA GLY A 224 26.07 5.64 9.44
C GLY A 224 26.29 5.76 10.96
N THR A 225 25.98 6.91 11.57
CA THR A 225 26.11 7.11 13.02
C THR A 225 24.83 6.86 13.79
N LYS A 226 23.69 6.68 13.10
CA LYS A 226 22.39 6.38 13.69
C LYS A 226 21.59 5.44 12.80
N ALA A 227 20.85 4.53 13.43
CA ALA A 227 19.66 3.92 12.84
C ALA A 227 18.41 4.53 13.49
N VAL A 228 17.40 4.85 12.69
CA VAL A 228 16.11 5.40 13.11
C VAL A 228 15.04 4.40 12.72
N VAL A 229 14.11 4.15 13.63
CA VAL A 229 13.11 3.09 13.52
C VAL A 229 11.74 3.68 13.82
N ALA A 230 10.81 3.51 12.89
CA ALA A 230 9.39 3.72 13.13
C ALA A 230 8.84 2.45 13.81
N ASN A 231 8.12 2.63 14.92
CA ASN A 231 7.52 1.53 15.66
C ASN A 231 6.04 1.87 15.74
N GLU A 232 5.25 1.18 14.94
CA GLU A 232 3.88 1.50 14.61
C GLU A 232 3.02 1.47 15.87
N GLY A 233 3.06 0.34 16.59
CA GLY A 233 2.27 0.19 17.81
C GLY A 233 0.80 -0.12 17.53
N GLU A 234 0.51 -0.85 16.46
CA GLU A 234 -0.82 -1.35 16.13
C GLU A 234 -1.47 -2.12 17.31
N PRO A 235 -2.78 -1.93 17.56
CA PRO A 235 -3.52 -2.69 18.57
C PRO A 235 -3.69 -4.17 18.17
N ALA A 236 -3.93 -5.02 19.16
CA ALA A 236 -4.49 -6.34 18.91
C ALA A 236 -5.88 -6.18 18.26
N GLY A 237 -6.27 -7.11 17.39
CA GLY A 237 -7.53 -6.99 16.64
C GLY A 237 -8.82 -6.89 17.49
N ASP A 238 -8.81 -7.32 18.77
CA ASP A 238 -9.91 -7.09 19.71
C ASP A 238 -9.71 -5.87 20.64
N TYR A 239 -8.68 -5.06 20.38
CA TYR A 239 -8.21 -3.93 21.18
C TYR A 239 -7.91 -4.28 22.65
N SER A 240 -7.64 -5.56 22.97
CA SER A 240 -7.26 -5.96 24.34
C SER A 240 -5.87 -5.44 24.74
N VAL A 241 -5.03 -5.15 23.76
CA VAL A 241 -3.72 -4.51 23.88
C VAL A 241 -3.64 -3.45 22.79
N ASP A 242 -3.27 -2.23 23.17
CA ASP A 242 -3.16 -1.06 22.28
C ASP A 242 -1.90 -0.31 22.74
N PRO A 243 -0.72 -0.68 22.21
CA PRO A 243 0.55 -0.08 22.64
C PRO A 243 0.66 1.36 22.12
N GLU A 244 1.62 2.12 22.64
CA GLU A 244 1.90 3.45 22.09
C GLU A 244 2.86 3.32 20.91
N GLY A 245 2.55 3.97 19.79
CA GLY A 245 3.49 4.19 18.70
C GLY A 245 4.69 5.03 19.17
N THR A 246 5.88 4.70 18.65
CA THR A 246 7.13 5.38 19.06
C THR A 246 8.15 5.45 17.92
N ILE A 247 9.11 6.36 18.04
CA ILE A 247 10.29 6.41 17.15
C ILE A 247 11.52 6.04 17.97
N SER A 248 12.32 5.08 17.51
CA SER A 248 13.52 4.61 18.21
C SER A 248 14.79 5.06 17.48
N VAL A 249 15.76 5.60 18.21
CA VAL A 249 17.06 6.04 17.67
C VAL A 249 18.19 5.22 18.30
N ILE A 250 18.92 4.48 17.47
CA ILE A 250 20.04 3.63 17.88
C ILE A 250 21.34 4.28 17.42
N ASN A 251 22.22 4.62 18.36
CA ASN A 251 23.52 5.23 18.03
C ASN A 251 24.53 4.17 17.56
N ILE A 252 25.37 4.55 16.60
CA ILE A 252 26.47 3.76 16.07
C ILE A 252 27.73 4.61 16.15
N THR A 253 28.71 4.15 16.94
CA THR A 253 29.95 4.90 17.16
C THR A 253 31.14 4.07 16.69
N ASN A 254 31.84 4.54 15.67
CA ASN A 254 32.97 3.81 15.06
C ASN A 254 32.58 2.36 14.66
N GLY A 255 31.42 2.20 14.02
CA GLY A 255 30.87 0.89 13.62
C GLY A 255 30.30 0.04 14.76
N ALA A 256 30.40 0.47 16.02
CA ALA A 256 29.82 -0.24 17.16
C ALA A 256 28.38 0.22 17.41
N VAL A 257 27.43 -0.70 17.29
CA VAL A 257 26.01 -0.49 17.62
C VAL A 257 25.83 -0.39 19.14
N ALA A 258 25.11 0.64 19.60
CA ALA A 258 24.73 0.82 20.99
C ALA A 258 23.88 -0.35 21.52
N ASP A 259 23.94 -0.61 22.83
CA ASP A 259 23.17 -1.71 23.44
C ASP A 259 21.69 -1.38 23.65
N THR A 260 21.32 -0.10 23.56
CA THR A 260 19.95 0.39 23.81
C THR A 260 19.56 1.46 22.81
N ALA A 261 18.29 1.50 22.43
CA ALA A 261 17.69 2.60 21.69
C ALA A 261 17.31 3.77 22.62
N THR A 262 17.22 4.97 22.05
CA THR A 262 16.49 6.10 22.65
C THR A 262 15.08 6.12 22.06
N HIS A 263 14.05 6.05 22.90
CA HIS A 263 12.66 6.09 22.45
C HIS A 263 12.12 7.52 22.52
N ILE A 264 11.43 7.92 21.46
CA ILE A 264 10.69 9.17 21.32
C ILE A 264 9.21 8.78 21.31
N ASP A 265 8.48 9.23 22.32
CA ASP A 265 7.04 8.96 22.46
C ASP A 265 6.19 10.17 22.07
N PHE A 266 4.88 9.94 21.93
CA PHE A 266 3.90 10.97 21.60
C PHE A 266 3.04 11.39 22.80
N LYS A 267 3.40 11.01 24.04
CA LYS A 267 2.58 11.28 25.23
C LYS A 267 2.31 12.76 25.46
N ALA A 268 3.23 13.63 25.03
CA ALA A 268 3.08 15.08 25.12
C ALA A 268 1.88 15.62 24.30
N PHE A 269 1.34 14.82 23.36
CA PHE A 269 0.21 15.16 22.51
C PHE A 269 -1.14 14.61 23.02
N ASN A 270 -1.18 13.85 24.11
CA ASN A 270 -2.42 13.25 24.64
C ASN A 270 -3.53 14.25 24.95
N ASP A 271 -3.18 15.48 25.33
CA ASP A 271 -4.16 16.55 25.59
C ASP A 271 -4.37 17.49 24.37
N LYS A 272 -3.92 17.08 23.17
CA LYS A 272 -3.82 17.93 21.97
C LYS A 272 -4.67 17.49 20.78
N GLN A 273 -5.49 16.46 20.91
CA GLN A 273 -6.29 15.91 19.81
C GLN A 273 -7.01 16.98 18.98
N ALA A 274 -7.82 17.85 19.59
CA ALA A 274 -8.54 18.90 18.88
C ALA A 274 -7.65 19.95 18.17
N GLU A 275 -6.44 20.20 18.69
CA GLU A 275 -5.46 21.10 18.05
C GLU A 275 -4.83 20.44 16.81
N LEU A 276 -4.64 19.13 16.86
CA LEU A 276 -4.09 18.31 15.78
C LEU A 276 -5.13 18.07 14.67
N GLU A 277 -6.39 17.79 15.03
CA GLU A 277 -7.52 17.68 14.09
C GLU A 277 -7.73 18.98 13.30
N ALA A 278 -7.54 20.14 13.93
CA ALA A 278 -7.61 21.44 13.27
C ALA A 278 -6.48 21.65 12.24
N GLN A 279 -5.41 20.85 12.29
CA GLN A 279 -4.31 20.82 11.31
C GLN A 279 -4.53 19.76 10.22
N GLY A 280 -5.63 19.00 10.29
CA GLY A 280 -5.95 17.95 9.32
C GLY A 280 -5.45 16.56 9.69
N ILE A 281 -4.99 16.35 10.93
CA ILE A 281 -4.73 15.01 11.46
C ILE A 281 -6.06 14.31 11.73
N VAL A 282 -6.13 13.01 11.46
CA VAL A 282 -7.31 12.16 11.68
C VAL A 282 -7.03 11.21 12.83
N PHE A 283 -8.02 10.94 13.67
CA PHE A 283 -7.91 9.99 14.78
C PHE A 283 -9.07 9.01 14.67
N ALA A 284 -8.74 7.74 14.38
CA ALA A 284 -9.71 6.69 14.09
C ALA A 284 -9.71 5.64 15.19
N ASN A 285 -9.80 6.07 16.46
CA ASN A 285 -9.86 5.16 17.59
C ASN A 285 -11.30 4.84 18.05
N PRO A 286 -11.60 3.58 18.41
CA PRO A 286 -12.91 3.17 18.92
C PRO A 286 -13.11 3.42 20.43
N THR A 287 -12.52 4.48 21.00
CA THR A 287 -12.61 4.78 22.45
C THR A 287 -14.07 4.81 22.92
N GLY A 288 -14.33 4.12 24.04
CA GLY A 288 -15.65 4.01 24.64
C GLY A 288 -16.44 2.77 24.19
N ARG A 289 -16.00 2.04 23.17
CA ARG A 289 -16.57 0.72 22.84
C ARG A 289 -16.06 -0.36 23.78
N THR A 290 -16.88 -1.40 23.97
CA THR A 290 -16.48 -2.60 24.71
C THR A 290 -16.41 -3.77 23.74
N ILE A 291 -15.21 -4.30 23.53
CA ILE A 291 -14.95 -5.48 22.70
C ILE A 291 -14.41 -6.60 23.59
N ASN A 292 -14.99 -7.79 23.47
CA ASN A 292 -14.60 -8.97 24.23
C ASN A 292 -14.55 -8.74 25.76
N GLY A 293 -15.40 -7.82 26.26
CA GLY A 293 -15.44 -7.42 27.68
C GLY A 293 -14.41 -6.38 28.10
N ASN A 294 -13.57 -5.90 27.18
CA ASN A 294 -12.56 -4.86 27.39
C ASN A 294 -13.11 -3.51 26.91
N LEU A 295 -13.18 -2.53 27.82
CA LEU A 295 -13.51 -1.14 27.46
C LEU A 295 -12.28 -0.51 26.81
N ILE A 296 -12.41 -0.07 25.56
CA ILE A 296 -11.36 0.58 24.79
C ILE A 296 -11.18 2.01 25.28
N ASN A 297 -9.94 2.39 25.57
CA ASN A 297 -9.55 3.73 25.97
C ASN A 297 -8.20 4.07 25.36
N THR A 298 -8.23 4.43 24.08
CA THR A 298 -7.07 4.79 23.26
C THR A 298 -6.70 6.25 23.53
N THR A 299 -5.41 6.53 23.65
CA THR A 299 -4.88 7.90 23.75
C THR A 299 -4.35 8.36 22.40
N VAL A 300 -4.12 9.67 22.21
CA VAL A 300 -3.47 10.18 20.99
C VAL A 300 -2.13 9.46 20.73
N ALA A 301 -1.35 9.15 21.76
CA ALA A 301 -0.08 8.45 21.60
C ALA A 301 -0.21 6.96 21.22
N MET A 302 -1.38 6.35 21.44
CA MET A 302 -1.70 4.99 20.98
C MET A 302 -2.21 5.03 19.54
N ASP A 303 -3.02 6.02 19.21
CA ASP A 303 -3.56 6.19 17.85
C ASP A 303 -2.47 6.60 16.84
N LEU A 304 -1.46 7.37 17.25
CA LEU A 304 -0.36 7.75 16.34
C LEU A 304 0.57 6.56 16.06
N GLU A 305 0.51 6.03 14.83
CA GLU A 305 1.22 4.85 14.35
C GLU A 305 2.34 5.23 13.34
N PRO A 306 3.62 5.27 13.75
CA PRO A 306 4.75 5.52 12.84
C PRO A 306 5.09 4.33 11.97
N GLU A 307 5.23 4.59 10.67
CA GLU A 307 5.38 3.54 9.67
C GLU A 307 6.70 3.70 8.88
N TYR A 308 6.87 4.76 8.08
CA TYR A 308 8.04 4.93 7.20
C TYR A 308 8.98 6.06 7.62
N VAL A 309 10.31 5.90 7.47
CA VAL A 309 11.31 6.93 7.86
C VAL A 309 12.16 7.43 6.69
N SER A 310 12.29 8.75 6.56
CA SER A 310 13.22 9.40 5.62
C SER A 310 14.18 10.37 6.31
N ILE A 311 15.48 10.23 6.06
CA ILE A 311 16.52 11.08 6.68
C ILE A 311 16.92 12.24 5.78
N SER A 312 16.80 13.46 6.29
CA SER A 312 17.26 14.67 5.62
C SER A 312 18.75 14.60 5.24
N LYS A 313 19.10 15.22 4.12
CA LYS A 313 20.46 15.19 3.55
C LYS A 313 21.57 15.64 4.51
N ASP A 314 21.26 16.53 5.45
CA ASP A 314 22.20 17.04 6.46
C ASP A 314 22.24 16.22 7.76
N ASN A 315 21.59 15.04 7.78
CA ASN A 315 21.45 14.15 8.94
C ASN A 315 20.76 14.78 10.15
N ARG A 316 20.11 15.94 10.00
CA ARG A 316 19.51 16.65 11.14
C ARG A 316 18.11 16.16 11.44
N TYR A 317 17.28 16.00 10.43
CA TYR A 317 15.89 15.61 10.58
C TYR A 317 15.65 14.18 10.11
N ALA A 318 14.84 13.45 10.87
CA ALA A 318 14.08 12.31 10.37
C ALA A 318 12.61 12.75 10.17
N TYR A 319 12.09 12.53 8.98
CA TYR A 319 10.67 12.63 8.67
C TYR A 319 10.09 11.23 8.81
N VAL A 320 8.95 11.09 9.48
CA VAL A 320 8.32 9.80 9.73
C VAL A 320 6.84 9.89 9.35
N SER A 321 6.34 9.02 8.47
CA SER A 321 4.91 8.97 8.18
C SER A 321 4.14 8.49 9.40
N ILE A 322 2.90 8.99 9.50
CA ILE A 322 1.88 8.52 10.43
C ILE A 322 0.62 8.38 9.58
N GLN A 323 0.56 7.30 8.79
CA GLN A 323 -0.27 7.19 7.60
C GLN A 323 -1.75 7.29 7.94
N GLU A 324 -2.26 6.44 8.84
CA GLU A 324 -3.66 6.36 9.25
C GLU A 324 -4.16 7.72 9.75
N ASN A 325 -3.27 8.45 10.44
CA ASN A 325 -3.60 9.76 11.01
C ASN A 325 -3.39 10.94 10.04
N ASN A 326 -3.00 10.70 8.78
CA ASN A 326 -2.80 11.73 7.76
C ASN A 326 -1.78 12.80 8.21
N ALA A 327 -0.64 12.35 8.75
CA ALA A 327 0.37 13.22 9.34
C ALA A 327 1.81 12.77 9.04
N ILE A 328 2.76 13.67 9.32
CA ILE A 328 4.18 13.37 9.36
C ILE A 328 4.75 13.86 10.70
N ALA A 329 5.49 13.00 11.40
CA ALA A 329 6.31 13.38 12.52
C ALA A 329 7.69 13.87 12.03
N VAL A 330 8.12 15.03 12.52
CA VAL A 330 9.43 15.62 12.24
C VAL A 330 10.27 15.54 13.50
N VAL A 331 11.32 14.71 13.47
CA VAL A 331 12.26 14.51 14.57
C VAL A 331 13.55 15.27 14.30
N ASP A 332 13.98 16.15 15.20
CA ASP A 332 15.34 16.72 15.18
C ASP A 332 16.30 15.76 15.88
N LEU A 333 17.13 15.05 15.11
CA LEU A 333 18.07 14.02 15.57
C LEU A 333 19.24 14.59 16.41
N THR A 334 19.33 15.92 16.57
CA THR A 334 20.34 16.55 17.43
C THR A 334 19.94 16.52 18.90
N ASP A 335 18.64 16.62 19.20
CA ASP A 335 18.08 16.63 20.56
C ASP A 335 16.92 15.64 20.77
N ASN A 336 16.52 14.92 19.72
CA ASN A 336 15.41 13.98 19.66
C ASN A 336 14.05 14.61 19.98
N SER A 337 13.88 15.92 19.75
CA SER A 337 12.57 16.57 19.82
C SER A 337 11.71 16.17 18.62
N VAL A 338 10.40 16.05 18.85
CA VAL A 338 9.42 15.67 17.82
C VAL A 338 8.32 16.72 17.69
N LYS A 339 7.90 16.98 16.45
CA LYS A 339 6.75 17.81 16.09
C LYS A 339 5.86 17.03 15.12
N LEU A 340 4.54 17.10 15.29
CA LEU A 340 3.57 16.60 14.32
C LEU A 340 3.22 17.66 13.28
N MET A 341 3.03 17.21 12.05
CA MET A 341 2.66 18.02 10.89
C MET A 341 1.44 17.38 10.23
N GLY A 342 0.26 17.98 10.43
CA GLY A 342 -0.95 17.55 9.72
C GLY A 342 -0.92 17.98 8.25
N LEU A 343 -1.45 17.11 7.38
CA LEU A 343 -1.34 17.27 5.92
C LEU A 343 -2.54 17.99 5.29
N GLY A 344 -3.60 18.23 6.07
CA GLY A 344 -4.86 18.75 5.53
C GLY A 344 -5.50 17.74 4.57
N PHE A 345 -6.30 18.22 3.62
CA PHE A 345 -7.03 17.35 2.71
C PHE A 345 -7.04 17.90 1.29
N LYS A 346 -6.99 17.01 0.31
CA LYS A 346 -7.06 17.36 -1.12
C LYS A 346 -8.52 17.60 -1.53
N ASP A 347 -8.81 18.74 -2.16
CA ASP A 347 -10.16 19.09 -2.63
C ASP A 347 -10.43 18.56 -4.05
N TRP A 348 -11.43 17.69 -4.19
CA TRP A 348 -11.83 17.07 -5.47
C TRP A 348 -12.88 17.88 -6.26
N SER A 349 -13.18 19.12 -5.86
CA SER A 349 -14.15 19.98 -6.56
C SER A 349 -13.70 20.44 -7.94
N ASN A 350 -12.38 20.52 -8.19
CA ASN A 350 -11.80 20.98 -9.46
C ASN A 350 -10.88 19.94 -10.13
N LEU A 351 -10.85 18.73 -9.58
CA LEU A 351 -10.14 17.57 -10.09
C LEU A 351 -11.16 16.50 -10.46
N THR A 352 -10.71 15.44 -11.12
CA THR A 352 -11.58 14.34 -11.52
C THR A 352 -11.05 12.99 -11.06
N MET A 353 -11.95 12.11 -10.63
CA MET A 353 -11.65 10.71 -10.31
C MET A 353 -12.76 9.82 -10.85
N ASP A 354 -12.46 8.53 -10.97
CA ASP A 354 -13.50 7.51 -11.05
C ASP A 354 -13.81 6.99 -9.64
N ALA A 355 -15.07 6.96 -9.27
CA ALA A 355 -15.51 6.71 -7.89
C ALA A 355 -16.33 5.42 -7.76
N SER A 356 -16.53 4.67 -8.85
CA SER A 356 -17.34 3.45 -8.85
C SER A 356 -16.70 2.35 -9.67
N ASP A 357 -16.76 1.14 -9.11
CA ASP A 357 -16.40 -0.14 -9.72
C ASP A 357 -17.60 -0.86 -10.37
N LYS A 358 -18.77 -0.19 -10.46
CA LYS A 358 -20.04 -0.83 -10.86
C LYS A 358 -20.76 -0.12 -12.00
N ASP A 359 -20.23 0.98 -12.52
CA ASP A 359 -20.88 1.74 -13.59
C ASP A 359 -20.51 1.26 -15.01
N GLY A 360 -19.54 0.34 -15.10
CA GLY A 360 -19.12 -0.38 -16.30
C GLY A 360 -18.34 0.48 -17.30
N LYS A 361 -17.75 1.60 -16.87
CA LYS A 361 -16.99 2.52 -17.73
C LYS A 361 -16.06 3.41 -16.90
N ILE A 362 -15.01 3.93 -17.53
CA ILE A 362 -14.22 4.99 -16.90
C ILE A 362 -15.03 6.30 -16.84
N ASN A 363 -15.30 6.82 -15.65
CA ASN A 363 -16.26 7.88 -15.40
C ASN A 363 -15.70 9.04 -14.55
N PHE A 364 -14.71 9.74 -15.11
CA PHE A 364 -14.11 10.90 -14.47
C PHE A 364 -15.09 12.04 -14.17
N LYS A 365 -15.30 12.30 -12.88
CA LYS A 365 -16.16 13.37 -12.36
C LYS A 365 -15.50 14.14 -11.23
N SER A 366 -15.93 15.39 -11.06
CA SER A 366 -15.56 16.25 -9.93
C SER A 366 -16.65 16.22 -8.86
N TYR A 367 -16.26 16.21 -7.59
CA TYR A 367 -17.18 16.03 -6.47
C TYR A 367 -17.01 17.16 -5.43
N PRO A 368 -17.67 18.32 -5.58
CA PRO A 368 -17.68 19.36 -4.55
C PRO A 368 -18.12 18.84 -3.16
N GLY A 369 -17.23 18.97 -2.17
CA GLY A 369 -17.46 18.47 -0.81
C GLY A 369 -16.85 17.08 -0.53
N LEU A 370 -16.28 16.43 -1.55
CA LEU A 370 -15.39 15.28 -1.38
C LEU A 370 -13.94 15.75 -1.24
N TYR A 371 -13.25 15.18 -0.27
CA TYR A 371 -11.84 15.40 -0.02
C TYR A 371 -11.08 14.07 0.00
N GLY A 372 -9.80 14.06 -0.39
CA GLY A 372 -8.89 12.93 -0.21
C GLY A 372 -7.98 13.16 0.99
N MET A 373 -7.80 12.14 1.83
CA MET A 373 -6.80 12.15 2.89
C MET A 373 -5.45 11.78 2.27
N TYR A 374 -4.38 12.50 2.60
CA TYR A 374 -3.07 12.25 1.98
C TYR A 374 -2.42 10.96 2.47
N GLN A 375 -2.58 10.62 3.76
CA GLN A 375 -2.23 9.32 4.36
C GLN A 375 -1.03 8.64 3.66
N PRO A 376 0.18 9.14 3.92
CA PRO A 376 1.33 8.69 3.17
C PRO A 376 1.98 7.46 3.79
N ASP A 377 2.09 6.35 3.05
CA ASP A 377 3.06 5.28 3.34
C ASP A 377 4.46 5.81 3.00
N THR A 378 4.97 5.54 1.78
CA THR A 378 6.39 5.74 1.53
C THR A 378 6.70 7.22 1.37
N ILE A 379 7.59 7.71 2.23
CA ILE A 379 8.11 9.07 2.15
C ILE A 379 9.60 9.12 1.79
N SER A 380 9.96 10.12 1.00
CA SER A 380 11.34 10.47 0.69
C SER A 380 11.58 11.96 0.85
N ASN A 381 12.82 12.42 0.74
CA ASN A 381 13.12 13.84 0.85
C ASN A 381 14.30 14.25 -0.03
N PHE A 382 14.35 15.53 -0.37
CA PHE A 382 15.48 16.13 -1.05
C PHE A 382 15.67 17.59 -0.65
N SER A 383 16.84 18.14 -0.94
CA SER A 383 17.12 19.56 -0.72
C SER A 383 17.21 20.31 -2.05
N TRP A 384 16.55 21.46 -2.14
CA TRP A 384 16.66 22.37 -3.29
C TRP A 384 16.95 23.78 -2.81
N LYS A 385 18.06 24.35 -3.32
CA LYS A 385 18.56 25.69 -2.94
C LYS A 385 18.68 25.91 -1.42
N GLY A 386 19.00 24.86 -0.66
CA GLY A 386 19.20 24.92 0.79
C GLY A 386 17.94 24.74 1.65
N ALA A 387 16.76 24.52 1.04
CA ALA A 387 15.54 24.12 1.74
C ALA A 387 15.30 22.61 1.57
N ASN A 388 14.71 21.97 2.58
CA ASN A 388 14.30 20.57 2.54
C ASN A 388 12.85 20.46 2.06
N PHE A 389 12.59 19.45 1.25
CA PHE A 389 11.28 19.08 0.73
C PHE A 389 11.05 17.61 1.00
N ILE A 390 9.82 17.26 1.35
CA ILE A 390 9.38 15.88 1.57
C ILE A 390 8.55 15.49 0.35
N VAL A 391 8.68 14.26 -0.12
CA VAL A 391 7.85 13.68 -1.17
C VAL A 391 7.10 12.51 -0.54
N SER A 392 5.79 12.43 -0.71
CA SER A 392 4.97 11.32 -0.23
C SER A 392 4.25 10.66 -1.38
N ALA A 393 4.25 9.32 -1.38
CA ALA A 393 3.20 8.54 -2.00
C ALA A 393 1.98 8.56 -1.06
N ASN A 394 0.76 8.62 -1.61
CA ASN A 394 -0.47 8.87 -0.84
C ASN A 394 -1.45 7.73 -1.13
N GLU A 395 -1.10 6.54 -0.65
CA GLU A 395 -1.81 5.28 -0.88
C GLU A 395 -3.14 5.29 -0.13
N GLY A 396 -3.03 5.39 1.18
CA GLY A 396 -4.03 5.85 2.10
C GLY A 396 -4.75 4.74 2.80
N ASP A 397 -4.27 4.41 3.98
CA ASP A 397 -4.74 3.26 4.72
C ASP A 397 -5.85 3.54 5.73
N GLY A 398 -6.72 2.55 5.88
CA GLY A 398 -7.88 2.58 6.77
C GLY A 398 -7.68 1.64 7.95
N ARG A 399 -8.42 1.86 9.03
CA ARG A 399 -8.35 0.98 10.20
C ARG A 399 -9.43 -0.07 10.15
N GLU A 400 -9.04 -1.32 9.96
CA GLU A 400 -9.91 -2.49 10.03
C GLU A 400 -9.32 -3.57 10.94
N TYR A 401 -10.06 -3.97 11.97
CA TYR A 401 -9.57 -4.94 12.95
C TYR A 401 -10.57 -6.06 13.20
N PHE A 402 -10.11 -7.29 13.10
CA PHE A 402 -10.89 -8.51 13.36
C PHE A 402 -10.39 -9.28 14.58
N PHE A 403 -11.27 -10.10 15.14
CA PHE A 403 -10.91 -11.03 16.20
C PHE A 403 -11.66 -12.36 16.11
N ASP A 404 -11.03 -13.40 16.64
CA ASP A 404 -11.56 -14.76 16.57
C ASP A 404 -12.86 -14.93 17.37
N THR A 405 -13.89 -15.42 16.69
CA THR A 405 -15.13 -15.87 17.32
C THR A 405 -15.67 -17.13 16.65
N THR A 406 -16.54 -17.84 17.35
CA THR A 406 -17.03 -19.14 16.88
C THR A 406 -18.30 -19.06 16.04
N SER A 407 -18.97 -17.91 16.02
CA SER A 407 -20.20 -17.64 15.28
C SER A 407 -20.59 -16.17 15.34
N GLU A 408 -21.47 -15.74 14.43
CA GLU A 408 -22.11 -14.41 14.46
C GLU A 408 -22.72 -14.06 15.82
N ALA A 409 -23.35 -15.02 16.49
CA ALA A 409 -23.94 -14.81 17.81
C ALA A 409 -22.88 -14.55 18.90
N ASP A 410 -21.71 -15.20 18.80
CA ASP A 410 -20.56 -14.98 19.68
C ASP A 410 -19.92 -13.60 19.40
N CYS A 411 -19.76 -13.25 18.12
CA CYS A 411 -19.30 -11.94 17.67
C CYS A 411 -20.14 -10.79 18.24
N THR A 412 -21.47 -10.85 18.04
CA THR A 412 -22.39 -9.84 18.58
C THR A 412 -22.34 -9.79 20.11
N ALA A 413 -22.27 -10.95 20.78
CA ALA A 413 -22.20 -11.01 22.25
C ALA A 413 -20.91 -10.39 22.82
N LYS A 414 -19.82 -10.40 22.03
CA LYS A 414 -18.53 -9.78 22.36
C LYS A 414 -18.42 -8.33 21.86
N GLY A 415 -19.46 -7.76 21.28
CA GLY A 415 -19.50 -6.35 20.88
C GLY A 415 -18.92 -6.04 19.50
N GLY A 416 -18.66 -7.06 18.67
CA GLY A 416 -18.27 -6.86 17.28
C GLY A 416 -19.38 -6.28 16.40
N LEU A 417 -18.96 -5.78 15.24
CA LEU A 417 -19.80 -5.09 14.26
C LEU A 417 -20.43 -6.05 13.26
N ASP A 418 -19.63 -6.97 12.74
CA ASP A 418 -20.05 -7.95 11.74
C ASP A 418 -19.24 -9.25 11.87
N TYR A 419 -19.78 -10.36 11.37
CA TYR A 419 -19.11 -11.66 11.38
C TYR A 419 -18.98 -12.22 9.98
N ASP A 420 -17.72 -12.41 9.57
CA ASP A 420 -17.37 -13.23 8.43
C ASP A 420 -16.79 -14.57 8.90
N LYS A 421 -17.02 -15.63 8.11
CA LYS A 421 -16.57 -16.99 8.46
C LYS A 421 -15.08 -17.21 8.20
N ASP A 422 -14.51 -16.44 7.26
CA ASP A 422 -13.13 -16.50 6.81
C ASP A 422 -12.29 -15.50 7.63
N ASP A 423 -12.80 -14.28 7.85
CA ASP A 423 -12.05 -13.20 8.54
C ASP A 423 -12.34 -13.10 10.06
N GLY A 424 -13.44 -13.70 10.53
CA GLY A 424 -13.84 -13.67 11.93
C GLY A 424 -14.77 -12.50 12.27
N CYS A 425 -14.63 -11.95 13.48
CA CYS A 425 -15.53 -10.90 13.97
C CYS A 425 -14.88 -9.53 13.84
N LEU A 426 -15.51 -8.63 13.09
CA LEU A 426 -15.05 -7.26 12.93
C LEU A 426 -15.19 -6.49 14.25
N ALA A 427 -14.07 -6.13 14.89
CA ALA A 427 -14.07 -5.26 16.07
C ALA A 427 -14.33 -3.82 15.67
N TYR A 428 -13.63 -3.32 14.66
CA TYR A 428 -13.66 -1.92 14.25
C TYR A 428 -13.37 -1.80 12.77
N ILE A 429 -14.08 -0.88 12.12
CA ILE A 429 -13.79 -0.39 10.77
C ILE A 429 -14.09 1.11 10.78
N ASP A 430 -13.23 1.92 10.18
CA ASP A 430 -13.48 3.35 10.01
C ASP A 430 -13.98 3.72 8.61
N GLU A 431 -14.00 2.77 7.68
CA GLU A 431 -14.54 2.93 6.32
C GLU A 431 -16.05 2.66 6.21
N SER A 432 -16.69 3.34 5.25
CA SER A 432 -18.03 3.01 4.77
C SER A 432 -18.20 3.40 3.30
N ARG A 433 -19.19 2.83 2.63
CA ARG A 433 -19.58 3.28 1.28
C ARG A 433 -20.39 4.55 1.41
N ALA A 434 -20.16 5.54 0.53
CA ALA A 434 -20.88 6.81 0.61
C ALA A 434 -22.42 6.67 0.54
N LYS A 435 -22.94 5.63 -0.14
CA LYS A 435 -24.38 5.33 -0.18
C LYS A 435 -24.98 4.84 1.14
N ASP A 436 -24.15 4.33 2.04
CA ASP A 436 -24.58 3.81 3.34
C ASP A 436 -24.60 4.93 4.40
N LEU A 437 -24.03 6.10 4.07
CA LEU A 437 -24.10 7.31 4.89
C LEU A 437 -25.35 8.14 4.57
N THR A 438 -25.85 8.85 5.59
CA THR A 438 -26.87 9.88 5.36
C THR A 438 -26.17 11.17 4.93
N LEU A 439 -26.30 11.55 3.66
CA LEU A 439 -25.67 12.76 3.13
C LEU A 439 -26.56 13.99 3.34
N ALA A 440 -25.97 15.13 3.69
CA ALA A 440 -26.67 16.39 3.85
C ALA A 440 -27.10 17.01 2.49
N ASP A 441 -27.99 18.01 2.54
CA ASP A 441 -28.60 18.65 1.36
C ASP A 441 -27.59 19.22 0.35
N ASN A 442 -26.36 19.56 0.77
CA ASN A 442 -25.32 20.04 -0.16
C ASN A 442 -24.87 18.96 -1.15
N PHE A 443 -25.15 17.69 -0.89
CA PHE A 443 -24.90 16.57 -1.79
C PHE A 443 -26.13 16.17 -2.62
N ALA A 444 -27.22 16.95 -2.61
CA ALA A 444 -28.40 16.67 -3.42
C ALA A 444 -28.14 16.69 -4.95
N TYR A 445 -26.96 17.14 -5.39
CA TYR A 445 -26.51 17.07 -6.78
C TYR A 445 -25.91 15.71 -7.17
N LEU A 446 -25.52 14.89 -6.19
CA LEU A 446 -24.89 13.59 -6.39
C LEU A 446 -25.93 12.53 -6.74
N ASN A 447 -25.53 11.60 -7.61
CA ASN A 447 -26.18 10.31 -7.70
C ASN A 447 -25.55 9.40 -6.63
N ASN A 448 -26.20 9.21 -5.49
CA ASN A 448 -25.65 8.38 -4.41
C ASN A 448 -26.09 6.92 -4.56
N ASP A 449 -25.67 6.27 -5.65
CA ASP A 449 -25.99 4.87 -5.96
C ASP A 449 -24.74 4.09 -6.39
N ASN A 450 -24.94 2.88 -6.93
CA ASN A 450 -23.84 2.05 -7.35
C ASN A 450 -23.12 2.57 -8.61
N ASP A 451 -23.71 3.43 -9.42
CA ASP A 451 -23.16 3.83 -10.73
C ASP A 451 -22.34 5.15 -10.65
N ASP A 452 -22.05 5.61 -9.43
CA ASP A 452 -21.34 6.86 -9.15
C ASP A 452 -20.72 6.81 -7.73
N ILE A 453 -20.46 7.97 -7.10
CA ILE A 453 -19.83 8.11 -5.78
C ILE A 453 -20.40 7.25 -4.65
N GLY A 454 -21.63 6.75 -4.76
CA GLY A 454 -22.21 5.89 -3.72
C GLY A 454 -21.41 4.61 -3.46
N ARG A 455 -20.58 4.18 -4.41
CA ARG A 455 -19.60 3.09 -4.21
C ARG A 455 -18.33 3.51 -3.50
N LEU A 456 -17.91 4.77 -3.58
CA LEU A 456 -16.64 5.21 -3.02
C LEU A 456 -16.56 4.92 -1.51
N LYS A 457 -15.46 4.28 -1.09
CA LYS A 457 -15.07 4.14 0.32
C LYS A 457 -14.66 5.50 0.87
N VAL A 458 -15.26 5.85 1.99
CA VAL A 458 -15.05 7.10 2.72
C VAL A 458 -14.99 6.83 4.20
N THR A 459 -14.27 7.66 4.93
CA THR A 459 -14.18 7.53 6.38
C THR A 459 -15.48 7.91 7.07
N THR A 460 -15.79 7.21 8.16
CA THR A 460 -16.92 7.47 9.05
C THR A 460 -16.56 8.39 10.21
N VAL A 461 -15.26 8.55 10.51
CA VAL A 461 -14.79 9.33 11.68
C VAL A 461 -14.76 10.83 11.42
N LYS A 462 -15.06 11.27 10.19
CA LYS A 462 -15.10 12.67 9.79
C LYS A 462 -16.19 12.94 8.74
N GLY A 463 -16.76 14.15 8.76
CA GLY A 463 -17.66 14.64 7.72
C GLY A 463 -19.04 15.07 8.20
N ASP A 464 -19.48 14.59 9.37
CA ASP A 464 -20.61 15.11 10.13
C ASP A 464 -20.11 16.24 11.05
N ASN A 465 -20.09 17.47 10.53
CA ASN A 465 -19.45 18.59 11.23
C ASN A 465 -20.30 19.13 12.39
N ASN A 466 -21.60 18.85 12.39
CA ASN A 466 -22.55 19.37 13.37
C ASN A 466 -23.07 18.28 14.35
N ASN A 467 -22.66 17.02 14.15
CA ASN A 467 -23.07 15.83 14.90
C ASN A 467 -24.59 15.57 14.85
N ASP A 468 -25.23 15.82 13.71
CA ASP A 468 -26.66 15.56 13.50
C ASP A 468 -26.97 14.24 12.78
N GLY A 469 -25.91 13.49 12.42
CA GLY A 469 -25.98 12.23 11.70
C GLY A 469 -26.00 12.38 10.17
N GLN A 470 -25.91 13.60 9.65
CA GLN A 470 -25.78 13.87 8.21
C GLN A 470 -24.36 14.35 7.89
N TYR A 471 -23.78 13.79 6.83
CA TYR A 471 -22.44 14.15 6.37
C TYR A 471 -22.52 15.36 5.43
N GLU A 472 -21.93 16.49 5.82
CA GLU A 472 -21.75 17.66 4.95
C GLU A 472 -20.50 17.59 4.08
N GLN A 473 -19.56 16.74 4.46
CA GLN A 473 -18.32 16.48 3.73
C GLN A 473 -18.04 14.98 3.71
N LEU A 474 -17.35 14.53 2.66
CA LEU A 474 -16.87 13.16 2.53
C LEU A 474 -15.35 13.18 2.43
N TYR A 475 -14.70 12.17 3.01
CA TYR A 475 -13.26 12.02 2.97
C TYR A 475 -12.93 10.61 2.51
N THR A 476 -12.34 10.47 1.33
CA THR A 476 -11.88 9.18 0.79
C THR A 476 -10.45 8.89 1.24
N TYR A 477 -10.14 7.60 1.35
CA TYR A 477 -8.82 7.10 1.68
C TYR A 477 -7.89 7.30 0.50
N GLY A 478 -6.69 7.76 0.80
CA GLY A 478 -5.71 8.15 -0.20
C GLY A 478 -6.08 9.43 -0.95
N ALA A 479 -5.05 10.17 -1.34
CA ALA A 479 -5.24 11.35 -2.18
C ALA A 479 -5.16 10.99 -3.67
N ARG A 480 -4.96 9.71 -4.02
CA ARG A 480 -4.75 9.19 -5.38
C ARG A 480 -3.70 10.01 -6.15
N SER A 481 -2.63 10.36 -5.45
CA SER A 481 -1.59 11.28 -5.92
C SER A 481 -0.26 11.02 -5.22
N PHE A 482 0.80 11.69 -5.67
CA PHE A 482 1.96 11.93 -4.83
C PHE A 482 2.09 13.44 -4.60
N THR A 483 2.67 13.82 -3.46
CA THR A 483 2.76 15.22 -3.05
C THR A 483 4.19 15.61 -2.67
N ILE A 484 4.60 16.83 -3.00
CA ILE A 484 5.82 17.46 -2.51
C ILE A 484 5.42 18.52 -1.48
N TRP A 485 5.98 18.40 -0.28
CA TRP A 485 5.76 19.28 0.87
C TRP A 485 7.01 20.12 1.14
N ASP A 486 6.81 21.35 1.61
CA ASP A 486 7.89 22.09 2.25
C ASP A 486 8.09 21.63 3.71
N SER A 487 9.14 22.12 4.36
CA SER A 487 9.44 21.78 5.76
C SER A 487 8.40 22.28 6.79
N ASN A 488 7.41 23.06 6.36
CA ASN A 488 6.32 23.55 7.21
C ASN A 488 5.02 22.76 7.01
N GLY A 489 4.98 21.79 6.09
CA GLY A 489 3.79 21.02 5.76
C GLY A 489 2.89 21.68 4.74
N MET A 490 3.40 22.67 4.00
CA MET A 490 2.65 23.26 2.89
C MET A 490 2.88 22.48 1.61
N VAL A 491 1.81 22.20 0.89
CA VAL A 491 1.87 21.61 -0.46
C VAL A 491 2.62 22.55 -1.39
N VAL A 492 3.70 22.06 -1.98
CA VAL A 492 4.49 22.71 -3.03
C VAL A 492 4.04 22.24 -4.41
N PHE A 493 3.77 20.94 -4.53
CA PHE A 493 3.20 20.32 -5.71
C PHE A 493 2.34 19.12 -5.29
N ASP A 494 1.19 18.94 -5.92
CA ASP A 494 0.40 17.71 -5.87
C ASP A 494 0.18 17.24 -7.30
N SER A 495 0.24 15.93 -7.56
CA SER A 495 -0.01 15.42 -8.90
C SER A 495 -1.47 15.60 -9.35
N GLY A 496 -2.39 16.00 -8.47
CA GLY A 496 -3.79 16.20 -8.80
C GLY A 496 -4.42 14.91 -9.27
N ASP A 497 -5.15 14.95 -10.38
CA ASP A 497 -5.72 13.77 -11.03
C ASP A 497 -4.83 13.16 -12.13
N GLN A 498 -3.54 13.48 -12.15
CA GLN A 498 -2.64 12.99 -13.20
C GLN A 498 -2.49 11.47 -13.17
N ILE A 499 -2.42 10.86 -11.98
CA ILE A 499 -2.25 9.41 -11.86
C ILE A 499 -3.45 8.70 -12.49
N GLU A 500 -4.67 9.03 -12.05
CA GLU A 500 -5.94 8.57 -12.62
C GLU A 500 -5.98 8.68 -14.15
N ARG A 501 -5.70 9.87 -14.67
CA ARG A 501 -5.85 10.16 -16.11
C ARG A 501 -4.78 9.48 -16.95
N ILE A 502 -3.56 9.35 -16.42
CA ILE A 502 -2.45 8.72 -17.13
C ILE A 502 -2.63 7.20 -17.13
N THR A 503 -2.97 6.58 -15.99
CA THR A 503 -3.22 5.14 -15.93
C THR A 503 -4.41 4.76 -16.83
N ALA A 504 -5.51 5.52 -16.80
CA ALA A 504 -6.64 5.31 -17.71
C ALA A 504 -6.25 5.43 -19.19
N SER A 505 -5.41 6.42 -19.53
CA SER A 505 -4.95 6.61 -20.91
C SER A 505 -4.03 5.48 -21.40
N ILE A 506 -3.30 4.81 -20.49
CA ILE A 506 -2.35 3.76 -20.85
C ILE A 506 -3.04 2.39 -20.88
N HIS A 507 -3.87 2.10 -19.88
CA HIS A 507 -4.47 0.79 -19.68
C HIS A 507 -5.87 0.64 -20.29
N GLY A 508 -6.53 1.74 -20.65
CA GLY A 508 -7.88 1.68 -21.20
C GLY A 508 -8.82 0.92 -20.26
N SER A 509 -9.49 -0.12 -20.76
CA SER A 509 -10.42 -0.93 -19.97
C SER A 509 -9.79 -1.71 -18.82
N ALA A 510 -8.46 -1.78 -18.72
CA ALA A 510 -7.76 -2.41 -17.59
C ALA A 510 -7.33 -1.41 -16.51
N PHE A 511 -7.75 -0.15 -16.61
CA PHE A 511 -7.58 0.89 -15.58
C PHE A 511 -8.09 0.44 -14.22
N ASN A 512 -7.44 0.87 -13.12
CA ASN A 512 -7.79 0.56 -11.73
C ASN A 512 -8.10 -0.93 -11.51
N ASN A 513 -7.22 -1.78 -12.00
CA ASN A 513 -7.27 -3.23 -11.82
C ASN A 513 -6.87 -3.60 -10.39
N ASP A 514 -7.41 -4.69 -9.87
CA ASP A 514 -7.04 -5.25 -8.56
C ASP A 514 -5.80 -6.15 -8.63
N GLU A 515 -5.25 -6.61 -7.51
CA GLU A 515 -4.20 -7.66 -7.52
C GLU A 515 -4.74 -9.06 -7.78
N ASP A 516 -5.96 -9.37 -7.33
CA ASP A 516 -6.52 -10.73 -7.29
C ASP A 516 -7.06 -11.26 -8.62
N THR A 517 -7.41 -10.35 -9.52
CA THR A 517 -7.94 -10.71 -10.83
C THR A 517 -7.48 -9.69 -11.86
N ASN A 518 -7.45 -10.09 -13.13
CA ASN A 518 -7.34 -9.12 -14.22
C ASN A 518 -8.75 -8.70 -14.62
N GLU A 519 -9.30 -7.70 -13.94
CA GLU A 519 -10.60 -7.08 -14.23
C GLU A 519 -10.44 -5.58 -13.97
N GLY A 520 -10.63 -4.75 -14.99
CA GLY A 520 -10.48 -3.31 -14.81
C GLY A 520 -11.62 -2.71 -13.98
N ASP A 521 -11.38 -1.52 -13.45
CA ASP A 521 -12.30 -0.68 -12.69
C ASP A 521 -12.60 -1.17 -11.27
N THR A 522 -12.08 -2.34 -10.88
CA THR A 522 -12.33 -2.97 -9.59
C THR A 522 -11.83 -2.18 -8.39
N ARG A 523 -10.85 -1.28 -8.56
CA ARG A 523 -10.31 -0.41 -7.50
C ARG A 523 -10.85 1.02 -7.52
N SER A 524 -11.69 1.39 -8.48
CA SER A 524 -12.21 2.76 -8.62
C SER A 524 -13.11 3.19 -7.44
N ASP A 525 -13.72 2.25 -6.74
CA ASP A 525 -14.53 2.50 -5.55
C ASP A 525 -13.72 2.64 -4.24
N ALA A 526 -12.40 2.51 -4.30
CA ALA A 526 -11.51 2.48 -3.12
C ALA A 526 -10.39 3.53 -3.24
N LYS A 527 -9.12 3.12 -3.17
CA LYS A 527 -7.93 3.97 -3.25
C LYS A 527 -7.45 4.19 -4.71
N GLY A 528 -8.13 3.59 -5.70
CA GLY A 528 -7.94 3.86 -7.13
C GLY A 528 -6.62 3.29 -7.68
N PRO A 529 -5.73 4.10 -8.27
CA PRO A 529 -4.42 3.62 -8.74
C PRO A 529 -3.38 3.33 -7.65
N GLU A 530 -3.61 3.75 -6.39
CA GLU A 530 -2.77 3.45 -5.20
C GLU A 530 -1.28 3.71 -5.32
N PRO A 531 -0.83 4.96 -5.16
CA PRO A 531 0.58 5.30 -5.10
C PRO A 531 1.14 4.93 -3.73
N GLU A 532 1.97 3.88 -3.68
CA GLU A 532 2.50 3.25 -2.46
C GLU A 532 4.01 3.45 -2.36
N ALA A 533 4.77 2.75 -3.20
CA ALA A 533 6.22 2.84 -3.17
C ALA A 533 6.78 4.17 -3.70
N LEU A 534 7.89 4.65 -3.12
CA LEU A 534 8.59 5.85 -3.59
C LEU A 534 10.12 5.73 -3.52
N ALA A 535 10.78 6.09 -4.62
CA ALA A 535 12.24 6.27 -4.64
C ALA A 535 12.64 7.55 -5.37
N LEU A 536 13.69 8.22 -4.89
CA LEU A 536 14.27 9.39 -5.53
C LEU A 536 15.66 9.08 -6.07
N GLY A 537 15.99 9.60 -7.26
CA GLY A 537 17.28 9.31 -7.89
C GLY A 537 17.74 10.37 -8.88
N TYR A 538 19.04 10.66 -8.88
CA TYR A 538 19.65 11.53 -9.88
C TYR A 538 20.04 10.74 -11.14
N ILE A 539 19.59 11.19 -12.30
CA ILE A 539 20.05 10.73 -13.61
C ILE A 539 20.67 11.92 -14.34
N GLY A 540 22.00 11.93 -14.42
CA GLY A 540 22.73 13.14 -14.79
C GLY A 540 22.53 14.24 -13.74
N GLU A 541 22.13 15.43 -14.18
CA GLU A 541 21.85 16.57 -13.29
C GLU A 541 20.39 16.66 -12.83
N ARG A 542 19.52 15.75 -13.29
CA ARG A 542 18.08 15.79 -13.04
C ARG A 542 17.71 14.84 -11.91
N LEU A 543 16.90 15.30 -10.97
CA LEU A 543 16.32 14.49 -9.90
C LEU A 543 14.95 13.99 -10.34
N PHE A 544 14.74 12.68 -10.24
CA PHE A 544 13.48 12.03 -10.54
C PHE A 544 12.85 11.43 -9.29
N ALA A 545 11.52 11.50 -9.22
CA ALA A 545 10.71 10.67 -8.35
C ALA A 545 10.17 9.49 -9.17
N PHE A 546 10.36 8.29 -8.63
CA PHE A 546 9.76 7.05 -9.09
C PHE A 546 8.65 6.71 -8.10
N VAL A 547 7.41 6.73 -8.56
CA VAL A 547 6.20 6.48 -7.75
C VAL A 547 5.62 5.14 -8.20
N GLY A 548 5.71 4.13 -7.36
CA GLY A 548 5.10 2.83 -7.55
C GLY A 548 3.61 2.91 -7.33
N LEU A 549 2.85 2.23 -8.17
CA LEU A 549 1.41 2.08 -8.09
C LEU A 549 1.14 0.61 -7.77
N GLU A 550 0.70 0.34 -6.56
CA GLU A 550 0.59 -1.00 -5.97
C GLU A 550 -0.34 -1.88 -6.82
N ARG A 551 -1.62 -1.51 -6.90
CA ARG A 551 -2.63 -2.23 -7.68
C ARG A 551 -2.30 -2.30 -9.16
N MET A 552 -1.89 -1.20 -9.77
CA MET A 552 -1.59 -1.19 -11.21
C MET A 552 -0.27 -1.90 -11.56
N GLY A 553 0.56 -2.31 -10.59
CA GLY A 553 1.83 -2.99 -10.82
C GLY A 553 2.84 -2.15 -11.63
N SER A 554 2.77 -0.82 -11.48
CA SER A 554 3.41 0.11 -12.41
C SER A 554 4.21 1.19 -11.70
N VAL A 555 5.09 1.88 -12.42
CA VAL A 555 5.91 2.97 -11.88
C VAL A 555 5.75 4.20 -12.76
N MET A 556 5.35 5.30 -12.15
CA MET A 556 5.34 6.63 -12.75
C MET A 556 6.66 7.35 -12.47
N VAL A 557 7.15 8.12 -13.45
CA VAL A 557 8.37 8.89 -13.29
C VAL A 557 8.10 10.37 -13.47
N TYR A 558 8.53 11.18 -12.50
CA TYR A 558 8.41 12.63 -12.53
C TYR A 558 9.78 13.28 -12.37
N ASP A 559 10.10 14.26 -13.22
CA ASP A 559 11.22 15.17 -12.97
C ASP A 559 10.82 16.17 -11.89
N ILE A 560 11.51 16.12 -10.75
CA ILE A 560 11.30 16.98 -9.59
C ILE A 560 12.52 17.88 -9.31
N THR A 561 13.44 18.02 -10.28
CA THR A 561 14.66 18.84 -10.17
C THR A 561 14.37 20.26 -9.68
N ASN A 562 13.23 20.81 -10.10
CA ASN A 562 12.64 22.01 -9.51
C ASN A 562 11.30 21.63 -8.87
N PRO A 563 11.16 21.68 -7.52
CA PRO A 563 9.92 21.31 -6.84
C PRO A 563 8.72 22.17 -7.26
N TYR A 564 8.95 23.37 -7.81
CA TYR A 564 7.91 24.28 -8.28
C TYR A 564 7.59 24.15 -9.78
N ASP A 565 8.25 23.23 -10.49
CA ASP A 565 8.03 22.97 -11.93
C ASP A 565 8.16 21.48 -12.24
N VAL A 566 7.42 20.66 -11.49
CA VAL A 566 7.39 19.21 -11.66
C VAL A 566 6.80 18.82 -13.01
N LYS A 567 7.38 17.80 -13.65
CA LYS A 567 6.92 17.28 -14.95
C LYS A 567 6.85 15.76 -14.95
N PHE A 568 5.72 15.21 -15.39
CA PHE A 568 5.66 13.81 -15.78
C PHE A 568 6.68 13.52 -16.89
N ALA A 569 7.44 12.44 -16.73
CA ALA A 569 8.57 12.08 -17.59
C ALA A 569 8.36 10.74 -18.30
N ASP A 570 7.88 9.71 -17.61
CA ASP A 570 7.66 8.39 -18.18
C ASP A 570 6.73 7.51 -17.32
N TYR A 571 6.33 6.37 -17.88
CA TYR A 571 5.53 5.33 -17.22
C TYR A 571 5.96 3.95 -17.73
N PHE A 572 6.21 3.02 -16.81
CA PHE A 572 6.61 1.67 -17.14
C PHE A 572 6.04 0.64 -16.16
N TYR A 573 5.90 -0.59 -16.62
CA TYR A 573 5.34 -1.71 -15.86
C TYR A 573 5.76 -3.03 -16.51
N ASN A 574 5.64 -4.12 -15.76
CA ASN A 574 5.83 -5.49 -16.25
C ASN A 574 4.73 -6.39 -15.69
N ARG A 575 3.46 -6.00 -15.90
CA ARG A 575 2.26 -6.69 -15.41
C ARG A 575 1.34 -7.06 -16.58
N GLY A 576 0.82 -8.28 -16.58
CA GLY A 576 -0.25 -8.70 -17.48
C GLY A 576 -1.60 -8.16 -17.01
N THR A 577 -2.42 -7.67 -17.93
CA THR A 577 -3.71 -7.00 -17.62
C THR A 577 -4.84 -7.45 -18.55
N VAL A 578 -4.65 -8.56 -19.28
CA VAL A 578 -5.69 -9.11 -20.15
C VAL A 578 -6.81 -9.70 -19.30
N GLU A 579 -8.04 -9.20 -19.52
CA GLU A 579 -9.20 -9.60 -18.74
C GLU A 579 -9.40 -11.12 -18.70
N GLY A 580 -9.54 -11.67 -17.49
CA GLY A 580 -9.74 -13.11 -17.26
C GLY A 580 -8.52 -14.01 -17.55
N ALA A 581 -7.36 -13.45 -17.91
CA ALA A 581 -6.11 -14.19 -17.99
C ALA A 581 -5.51 -14.40 -16.59
N ASP A 582 -4.65 -15.42 -16.45
CA ASP A 582 -3.89 -15.65 -15.23
C ASP A 582 -3.01 -14.44 -14.91
N ILE A 583 -2.93 -14.08 -13.63
CA ILE A 583 -2.04 -13.03 -13.14
C ILE A 583 -0.59 -13.37 -13.51
N SER A 584 0.14 -12.38 -14.04
CA SER A 584 1.53 -12.57 -14.42
C SER A 584 2.32 -11.27 -14.37
N GLY A 585 3.64 -11.43 -14.17
CA GLY A 585 4.57 -10.32 -14.11
C GLY A 585 4.89 -9.87 -12.69
N ASP A 586 5.03 -8.58 -12.51
CA ASP A 586 5.44 -7.92 -11.26
C ASP A 586 4.22 -7.12 -10.73
N LEU A 587 3.77 -7.45 -9.51
CA LEU A 587 2.54 -6.92 -8.89
C LEU A 587 2.85 -6.35 -7.50
N ALA A 588 2.15 -5.25 -7.14
CA ALA A 588 2.30 -4.54 -5.87
C ALA A 588 3.73 -4.05 -5.58
N PRO A 589 4.25 -3.06 -6.35
CA PRO A 589 5.48 -2.37 -5.99
C PRO A 589 5.40 -1.77 -4.59
N GLU A 590 6.30 -2.21 -3.72
CA GLU A 590 6.24 -1.99 -2.27
C GLU A 590 7.53 -1.29 -1.79
N GLY A 591 8.63 -2.04 -1.68
CA GLY A 591 9.95 -1.48 -1.49
C GLY A 591 10.61 -1.03 -2.81
N MET A 592 11.17 0.17 -2.85
CA MET A 592 12.01 0.62 -3.97
C MET A 592 13.37 1.18 -3.53
N ALA A 593 14.42 0.79 -4.26
CA ALA A 593 15.78 1.29 -4.05
C ALA A 593 16.40 1.82 -5.35
N PHE A 594 16.76 3.10 -5.37
CA PHE A 594 17.53 3.69 -6.46
C PHE A 594 19.04 3.48 -6.26
N VAL A 595 19.72 3.01 -7.30
CA VAL A 595 21.18 2.78 -7.32
C VAL A 595 21.83 3.72 -8.35
N PRO A 596 22.70 4.65 -7.92
CA PRO A 596 23.44 5.52 -8.83
C PRO A 596 24.35 4.75 -9.79
N ALA A 597 24.64 5.36 -10.95
CA ALA A 597 25.44 4.75 -12.02
C ALA A 597 26.81 4.25 -11.55
N GLU A 598 27.46 5.02 -10.67
CA GLU A 598 28.79 4.73 -10.11
C GLU A 598 28.81 3.56 -9.12
N GLN A 599 27.65 3.20 -8.56
CA GLN A 599 27.50 2.06 -7.65
C GLN A 599 26.99 0.80 -8.39
N SER A 600 26.34 0.99 -9.53
CA SER A 600 25.75 -0.07 -10.34
C SER A 600 26.76 -1.00 -11.02
N ALA A 601 26.35 -2.24 -11.29
CA ALA A 601 27.07 -3.19 -12.13
C ALA A 601 27.14 -2.77 -13.61
N THR A 602 26.14 -2.06 -14.11
CA THR A 602 26.01 -1.73 -15.53
C THR A 602 26.69 -0.41 -15.90
N GLY A 603 27.14 0.37 -14.90
CA GLY A 603 27.60 1.74 -15.11
C GLY A 603 26.48 2.71 -15.49
N LYS A 604 25.22 2.29 -15.35
CA LYS A 604 24.00 3.09 -15.54
C LYS A 604 23.15 3.02 -14.26
N PRO A 605 22.35 4.06 -13.97
CA PRO A 605 21.43 4.02 -12.83
C PRO A 605 20.48 2.83 -12.89
N LEU A 606 20.17 2.26 -11.72
CA LEU A 606 19.17 1.21 -11.57
C LEU A 606 18.07 1.64 -10.62
N LEU A 607 16.86 1.16 -10.85
CA LEU A 607 15.78 1.11 -9.87
C LEU A 607 15.50 -0.36 -9.57
N ILE A 608 15.63 -0.74 -8.31
CA ILE A 608 15.26 -2.05 -7.80
C ILE A 608 13.88 -1.91 -7.19
N VAL A 609 12.96 -2.79 -7.57
CA VAL A 609 11.57 -2.79 -7.12
C VAL A 609 11.27 -4.16 -6.51
N GLY A 610 10.89 -4.17 -5.24
CA GLY A 610 10.24 -5.27 -4.56
C GLY A 610 8.74 -5.26 -4.90
N ASN A 611 8.17 -6.43 -5.18
CA ASN A 611 6.80 -6.58 -5.66
C ASN A 611 6.13 -7.68 -4.84
N GLU A 612 5.43 -7.30 -3.79
CA GLU A 612 5.10 -8.19 -2.66
C GLU A 612 4.11 -9.30 -3.00
N ILE A 613 3.07 -9.01 -3.76
CA ILE A 613 2.08 -10.00 -4.19
C ILE A 613 2.70 -11.01 -5.15
N SER A 614 3.57 -10.54 -6.06
CA SER A 614 4.26 -11.42 -7.01
C SER A 614 5.51 -12.10 -6.45
N GLY A 615 5.94 -11.74 -5.23
CA GLY A 615 7.15 -12.25 -4.60
C GLY A 615 8.42 -11.95 -5.40
N SER A 616 8.39 -10.90 -6.23
CA SER A 616 9.38 -10.69 -7.29
C SER A 616 10.25 -9.45 -7.05
N VAL A 617 11.52 -9.57 -7.41
CA VAL A 617 12.46 -8.44 -7.40
C VAL A 617 12.80 -8.10 -8.84
N ALA A 618 12.38 -6.92 -9.29
CA ALA A 618 12.63 -6.39 -10.63
C ALA A 618 13.74 -5.33 -10.58
N VAL A 619 14.68 -5.39 -11.53
CA VAL A 619 15.78 -4.42 -11.65
C VAL A 619 15.70 -3.74 -13.00
N TRP A 620 15.40 -2.45 -12.98
CA TRP A 620 15.24 -1.59 -14.14
C TRP A 620 16.48 -0.71 -14.31
N GLN A 621 17.10 -0.75 -15.48
CA GLN A 621 18.13 0.19 -15.86
C GLN A 621 17.48 1.43 -16.49
N ILE A 622 17.89 2.61 -16.06
CA ILE A 622 17.26 3.88 -16.47
C ILE A 622 18.32 4.87 -16.93
N ALA A 623 18.18 5.41 -18.14
CA ALA A 623 19.09 6.41 -18.70
C ALA A 623 18.30 7.55 -19.38
N LEU A 624 18.92 8.72 -19.53
CA LEU A 624 18.38 9.76 -20.42
C LEU A 624 18.50 9.30 -21.87
N LYS A 625 17.49 9.58 -22.70
CA LYS A 625 17.63 9.43 -24.15
C LYS A 625 18.57 10.50 -24.71
N ASP A 626 19.45 10.07 -25.60
CA ASP A 626 20.38 10.93 -26.36
C ASP A 626 19.67 11.80 -27.41
#